data_AF-A0A8J3WYF2-F1
#
_entry.id   AF-A0A8J3WYF2-F1
#
_cell.length_a   1.000
_cell.length_b   1.000
_cell.length_c   1.000
_cell.angle_alpha   90.00
_cell.angle_beta   90.00
_cell.angle_gamma   90.00
#
_symmetry.space_group_name_H-M   'P 1'
#
loop_
_entity.id
_entity.type
_entity.pdbx_description
1 polymer ?
#
loop_
_entity_poly.entity_id
_entity_poly.type
_entity_poly.pdbx_seq_one_letter_code
_entity_poly.pdbx_strand_id
1 'polypeptide(L)'
;MFVNRALPAVAAAAASLAVLAPAAQAASSASAPASLARADACDPALVAPQGSLIGKLWRSNGGPASVYGCPVTKEFGYPDKRGSWQRFRNGKIVWSPNLGEGTLVRVYQARSSGNLVFRWSGTGRDWDFFNVRWSRNGGPATQVKVTRIDPWSGAYSMAPHVRDGVGTSTNGDSHPKFVFIVQGCDRGTFSSDCGPWSIPTSITTRQ
;
A
#
# COMPACT_ATOMS: atom_id res chain seq x y z
N MET A 1 24.01 88.30 36.90
CA MET A 1 25.26 88.34 36.12
C MET A 1 24.86 88.34 34.64
N PHE A 2 25.03 89.47 33.96
CA PHE A 2 24.94 89.60 32.49
C PHE A 2 26.00 88.68 31.86
N VAL A 3 25.80 88.15 30.64
CA VAL A 3 26.35 88.65 29.35
C VAL A 3 25.84 87.63 28.30
N ASN A 4 25.03 87.99 27.30
CA ASN A 4 25.27 88.72 26.05
C ASN A 4 25.46 87.78 24.83
N ARG A 5 24.93 88.24 23.69
CA ARG A 5 24.63 87.54 22.42
C ARG A 5 25.87 87.14 21.58
N ALA A 6 25.69 86.15 20.68
CA ALA A 6 26.11 86.21 19.27
C ALA A 6 25.50 85.08 18.39
N LEU A 7 24.88 85.47 17.27
CA LEU A 7 24.82 84.74 15.98
C LEU A 7 25.92 85.38 15.07
N PRO A 8 26.36 84.87 13.88
CA PRO A 8 25.74 83.90 12.96
C PRO A 8 26.75 82.92 12.29
N ALA A 9 26.30 82.09 11.33
CA ALA A 9 26.83 81.99 9.94
C ALA A 9 26.57 80.62 9.30
N VAL A 10 26.03 80.68 8.09
CA VAL A 10 25.74 79.60 7.15
C VAL A 10 27.03 79.17 6.44
N ALA A 11 27.21 77.87 6.19
CA ALA A 11 28.06 77.37 5.10
C ALA A 11 27.42 76.12 4.48
N ALA A 12 27.33 76.16 3.15
CA ALA A 12 26.66 75.20 2.28
C ALA A 12 27.66 74.18 1.67
N ALA A 13 27.08 73.15 1.03
CA ALA A 13 27.66 72.20 0.08
C ALA A 13 28.60 71.12 0.68
N ALA A 14 28.62 69.86 0.22
CA ALA A 14 28.32 69.36 -1.12
C ALA A 14 27.66 67.96 -1.09
N ALA A 15 26.87 67.69 -2.13
CA ALA A 15 26.33 66.38 -2.44
C ALA A 15 27.44 65.39 -2.84
N SER A 16 27.28 64.13 -2.48
CA SER A 16 27.94 63.01 -3.16
C SER A 16 26.94 61.86 -3.26
N LEU A 17 26.27 61.80 -4.41
CA LEU A 17 25.49 60.68 -4.89
C LEU A 17 26.46 59.54 -5.24
N ALA A 18 26.57 58.54 -4.37
CA ALA A 18 27.13 57.25 -4.76
C ALA A 18 26.01 56.42 -5.39
N VAL A 19 25.96 56.43 -6.73
CA VAL A 19 25.15 55.49 -7.53
C VAL A 19 25.78 54.10 -7.37
N LEU A 20 25.15 53.23 -6.59
CA LEU A 20 25.45 51.80 -6.60
C LEU A 20 24.61 51.15 -7.71
N ALA A 21 25.30 50.71 -8.76
CA ALA A 21 24.72 49.94 -9.86
C ALA A 21 24.11 48.62 -9.34
N PRO A 22 22.96 48.17 -9.87
CA PRO A 22 22.45 46.84 -9.57
C PRO A 22 23.30 45.80 -10.30
N ALA A 23 23.95 44.92 -9.54
CA ALA A 23 24.58 43.72 -10.08
C ALA A 23 23.47 42.77 -10.57
N ALA A 24 23.22 42.77 -11.89
CA ALA A 24 22.38 41.79 -12.55
C ALA A 24 23.02 40.40 -12.41
N GLN A 25 22.52 39.61 -11.47
CA GLN A 25 22.84 38.19 -11.38
C GLN A 25 22.03 37.47 -12.46
N ALA A 26 22.73 37.04 -13.51
CA ALA A 26 22.19 36.09 -14.47
C ALA A 26 21.92 34.77 -13.72
N ALA A 27 20.64 34.50 -13.44
CA ALA A 27 20.20 33.21 -12.95
C ALA A 27 20.32 32.19 -14.09
N SER A 28 21.43 31.47 -14.15
CA SER A 28 21.58 30.29 -14.99
C SER A 28 20.60 29.23 -14.52
N SER A 29 19.47 29.09 -15.20
CA SER A 29 18.57 27.96 -15.04
C SER A 29 19.24 26.71 -15.62
N ALA A 30 20.05 26.04 -14.81
CA ALA A 30 20.55 24.70 -15.10
C ALA A 30 19.35 23.74 -15.04
N SER A 31 18.78 23.40 -16.20
CA SER A 31 17.85 22.28 -16.31
C SER A 31 18.61 20.98 -16.04
N ALA A 32 18.48 20.44 -14.84
CA ALA A 32 18.98 19.10 -14.53
C ALA A 32 18.28 18.06 -15.45
N PRO A 33 18.99 17.04 -15.95
CA PRO A 33 18.36 15.99 -16.74
C PRO A 33 17.41 15.20 -15.84
N ALA A 34 16.12 15.18 -16.20
CA ALA A 34 15.07 14.44 -15.51
C ALA A 34 15.15 12.90 -15.68
N SER A 35 16.34 12.33 -15.88
CA SER A 35 16.48 10.92 -16.27
C SER A 35 16.75 9.93 -15.13
N LEU A 36 17.07 10.39 -13.91
CA LEU A 36 17.28 9.49 -12.77
C LEU A 36 15.99 9.14 -12.00
N ALA A 37 14.90 9.88 -12.18
CA ALA A 37 13.62 9.59 -11.50
C ALA A 37 12.77 8.49 -12.18
N ARG A 38 13.20 7.97 -13.34
CA ARG A 38 12.37 7.08 -14.17
C ARG A 38 12.51 5.59 -13.85
N ALA A 39 13.53 5.20 -13.09
CA ALA A 39 13.74 3.80 -12.69
C ALA A 39 12.81 3.36 -11.53
N ASP A 40 12.26 4.31 -10.77
CA ASP A 40 11.39 4.06 -9.61
C ASP A 40 9.88 4.23 -9.89
N ALA A 41 9.53 4.72 -11.08
CA ALA A 41 8.15 4.91 -11.48
C ALA A 41 7.56 3.58 -12.00
N CYS A 42 6.39 3.20 -11.48
CA CYS A 42 5.65 2.06 -12.03
C CYS A 42 5.17 2.37 -13.46
N ASP A 43 4.94 1.32 -14.25
CA ASP A 43 4.30 1.47 -15.55
C ASP A 43 2.90 2.08 -15.38
N PRO A 44 2.66 3.31 -15.89
CA PRO A 44 1.38 3.99 -15.74
C PRO A 44 0.23 3.24 -16.43
N ALA A 45 0.50 2.43 -17.46
CA ALA A 45 -0.52 1.65 -18.17
C ALA A 45 -1.09 0.50 -17.32
N LEU A 46 -0.38 0.11 -16.25
CA LEU A 46 -0.79 -0.91 -15.31
C LEU A 46 -1.41 -0.32 -14.05
N VAL A 47 -1.35 0.99 -13.82
CA VAL A 47 -1.95 1.60 -12.64
C VAL A 47 -3.48 1.58 -12.76
N ALA A 48 -4.15 1.03 -11.74
CA ALA A 48 -5.61 0.95 -11.72
C ALA A 48 -6.27 2.35 -11.74
N PRO A 49 -7.41 2.52 -12.41
CA PRO A 49 -8.13 3.80 -12.49
C PRO A 49 -8.45 4.41 -11.11
N GLN A 50 -8.74 5.72 -11.06
CA GLN A 50 -9.00 6.42 -9.79
C GLN A 50 -10.22 5.85 -9.02
N GLY A 51 -11.26 5.44 -9.73
CA GLY A 51 -12.47 4.84 -9.15
C GLY A 51 -12.32 3.40 -8.66
N SER A 52 -11.20 2.72 -8.96
CA SER A 52 -10.98 1.33 -8.54
C SER A 52 -10.81 1.23 -7.02
N LEU A 53 -11.50 0.26 -6.40
CA LEU A 53 -11.29 -0.11 -5.00
C LEU A 53 -9.88 -0.65 -4.76
N ILE A 54 -9.36 -1.44 -5.69
CA ILE A 54 -8.00 -1.99 -5.63
C ILE A 54 -6.96 -0.88 -5.74
N GLY A 55 -7.12 -0.01 -6.75
CA GLY A 55 -6.24 1.13 -6.98
C GLY A 55 -6.24 2.10 -5.79
N LYS A 56 -7.41 2.38 -5.20
CA LYS A 56 -7.54 3.24 -4.03
C LYS A 56 -6.82 2.65 -2.81
N LEU A 57 -6.96 1.35 -2.56
CA LEU A 57 -6.22 0.68 -1.48
C LEU A 57 -4.72 0.76 -1.73
N TRP A 58 -4.25 0.45 -2.94
CA TRP A 58 -2.83 0.52 -3.27
C TRP A 58 -2.25 1.93 -3.09
N ARG A 59 -2.93 2.96 -3.61
CA ARG A 59 -2.53 4.38 -3.47
C ARG A 59 -2.48 4.83 -2.01
N SER A 60 -3.53 4.52 -1.23
CA SER A 60 -3.58 4.88 0.20
C SER A 60 -2.51 4.19 1.05
N ASN A 61 -1.96 3.06 0.58
CA ASN A 61 -0.86 2.34 1.25
C ASN A 61 0.53 2.78 0.76
N GLY A 62 0.63 3.94 0.08
CA GLY A 62 1.90 4.48 -0.42
C GLY A 62 2.27 4.06 -1.85
N GLY A 63 1.35 3.45 -2.59
CA GLY A 63 1.52 3.16 -4.01
C GLY A 63 2.78 2.34 -4.31
N PRO A 64 3.72 2.82 -5.15
CA PRO A 64 4.97 2.10 -5.48
C PRO A 64 5.80 1.71 -4.25
N ALA A 65 5.78 2.53 -3.19
CA ALA A 65 6.51 2.31 -1.94
C ALA A 65 5.78 1.35 -0.98
N SER A 66 4.54 0.96 -1.29
CA SER A 66 3.76 0.04 -0.47
C SER A 66 4.39 -1.36 -0.37
N VAL A 67 3.88 -2.17 0.56
CA VAL A 67 4.23 -3.59 0.66
C VAL A 67 4.00 -4.35 -0.65
N TYR A 68 3.03 -3.93 -1.46
CA TYR A 68 2.68 -4.56 -2.75
C TYR A 68 3.69 -4.25 -3.86
N GLY A 69 4.32 -3.08 -3.83
CA GLY A 69 5.16 -2.57 -4.91
C GLY A 69 4.34 -2.19 -6.16
N CYS A 70 5.02 -2.08 -7.31
CA CYS A 70 4.36 -1.72 -8.56
C CYS A 70 3.36 -2.78 -9.06
N PRO A 71 2.26 -2.37 -9.71
CA PRO A 71 1.40 -3.30 -10.45
C PRO A 71 2.20 -3.98 -11.55
N VAL A 72 1.92 -5.26 -11.78
CA VAL A 72 2.51 -6.08 -12.86
C VAL A 72 1.46 -6.56 -13.86
N THR A 73 0.20 -6.26 -13.59
CA THR A 73 -0.92 -6.48 -14.51
C THR A 73 -1.85 -5.27 -14.46
N LYS A 74 -2.69 -5.12 -15.50
CA LYS A 74 -3.90 -4.32 -15.39
C LYS A 74 -4.83 -4.94 -14.34
N GLU A 75 -5.83 -4.16 -13.92
CA GLU A 75 -6.94 -4.69 -13.15
C GLU A 75 -7.90 -5.42 -14.09
N PHE A 76 -8.32 -6.62 -13.69
CA PHE A 76 -9.24 -7.45 -14.45
C PHE A 76 -10.46 -7.80 -13.61
N GLY A 77 -11.64 -7.74 -14.22
CA GLY A 77 -12.85 -8.33 -13.65
C GLY A 77 -12.81 -9.86 -13.70
N TYR A 78 -13.55 -10.51 -12.80
CA TYR A 78 -13.83 -11.94 -12.95
C TYR A 78 -15.03 -12.13 -13.89
N PRO A 79 -14.95 -13.01 -14.92
CA PRO A 79 -16.07 -13.23 -15.84
C PRO A 79 -17.36 -13.74 -15.16
N ASP A 80 -17.22 -14.74 -14.27
CA ASP A 80 -18.36 -15.44 -13.65
C ASP A 80 -18.68 -14.93 -12.23
N LYS A 81 -18.02 -13.88 -11.78
CA LYS A 81 -18.16 -13.36 -10.42
C LYS A 81 -18.16 -11.85 -10.46
N ARG A 82 -19.06 -11.21 -9.71
CA ARG A 82 -18.88 -9.80 -9.35
C ARG A 82 -17.56 -9.71 -8.57
N GLY A 83 -16.60 -8.94 -9.05
CA GLY A 83 -15.28 -8.85 -8.44
C GLY A 83 -14.19 -8.46 -9.44
N SER A 84 -13.06 -8.00 -8.91
CA SER A 84 -11.89 -7.62 -9.71
C SER A 84 -10.61 -8.02 -9.00
N TRP A 85 -9.51 -8.12 -9.74
CA TRP A 85 -8.21 -8.43 -9.18
C TRP A 85 -7.10 -7.71 -9.91
N GLN A 86 -6.00 -7.50 -9.19
CA GLN A 86 -4.77 -7.00 -9.78
C GLN A 86 -3.57 -7.63 -9.09
N ARG A 87 -2.54 -7.95 -9.87
CA ARG A 87 -1.26 -8.41 -9.37
C ARG A 87 -0.29 -7.25 -9.24
N PHE A 88 0.48 -7.31 -8.17
CA PHE A 88 1.57 -6.41 -7.84
C PHE A 88 2.85 -7.22 -7.70
N ARG A 89 3.98 -6.53 -7.76
CA ARG A 89 5.32 -7.13 -7.66
C ARG A 89 5.40 -8.10 -6.49
N ASN A 90 4.92 -7.71 -5.31
CA ASN A 90 5.05 -8.51 -4.08
C ASN A 90 3.71 -9.05 -3.56
N GLY A 91 2.64 -9.05 -4.36
CA GLY A 91 1.33 -9.48 -3.86
C GLY A 91 0.20 -9.42 -4.87
N LYS A 92 -1.01 -9.71 -4.39
CA LYS A 92 -2.24 -9.66 -5.18
C LYS A 92 -3.35 -9.09 -4.31
N ILE A 93 -4.12 -8.17 -4.89
CA ILE A 93 -5.32 -7.60 -4.27
C ILE A 93 -6.53 -8.06 -5.09
N VAL A 94 -7.61 -8.41 -4.39
CA VAL A 94 -8.88 -8.87 -4.97
C VAL A 94 -10.01 -8.12 -4.29
N TRP A 95 -10.89 -7.53 -5.10
CA TRP A 95 -12.20 -7.08 -4.65
C TRP A 95 -13.19 -8.24 -4.72
N SER A 96 -13.83 -8.53 -3.58
CA SER A 96 -14.63 -9.72 -3.35
C SER A 96 -15.97 -9.37 -2.70
N PRO A 97 -16.99 -8.97 -3.46
CA PRO A 97 -18.27 -8.52 -2.92
C PRO A 97 -19.04 -9.58 -2.12
N ASN A 98 -18.64 -10.86 -2.19
CA ASN A 98 -19.28 -11.97 -1.47
C ASN A 98 -19.48 -11.71 0.03
N LEU A 99 -18.49 -11.14 0.74
CA LEU A 99 -18.62 -10.87 2.18
C LEU A 99 -19.26 -9.50 2.47
N GLY A 100 -19.32 -8.62 1.47
CA GLY A 100 -19.73 -7.24 1.59
C GLY A 100 -19.22 -6.43 0.40
N GLU A 101 -20.01 -5.47 -0.08
CA GLU A 101 -19.76 -4.73 -1.34
C GLU A 101 -18.38 -4.05 -1.39
N GLY A 102 -17.81 -3.63 -0.25
CA GLY A 102 -16.49 -3.00 -0.15
C GLY A 102 -15.33 -3.95 0.13
N THR A 103 -15.55 -5.27 0.17
CA THR A 103 -14.54 -6.20 0.72
C THR A 103 -13.33 -6.31 -0.20
N LEU A 104 -12.15 -6.06 0.39
CA LEU A 104 -10.85 -6.28 -0.25
C LEU A 104 -10.09 -7.37 0.49
N VAL A 105 -9.74 -8.44 -0.23
CA VAL A 105 -8.83 -9.48 0.25
C VAL A 105 -7.50 -9.36 -0.47
N ARG A 106 -6.40 -9.54 0.24
CA ARG A 106 -5.05 -9.31 -0.29
C ARG A 106 -4.04 -10.24 0.32
N VAL A 107 -3.09 -10.69 -0.50
CA VAL A 107 -1.95 -11.48 -0.05
C VAL A 107 -0.67 -10.82 -0.53
N TYR A 108 0.34 -10.75 0.32
CA TYR A 108 1.66 -10.23 -0.03
C TYR A 108 2.76 -10.90 0.81
N GLN A 109 3.99 -10.84 0.31
CA GLN A 109 5.16 -11.28 1.06
C GLN A 109 5.75 -10.10 1.84
N ALA A 110 5.82 -10.21 3.16
CA ALA A 110 6.39 -9.17 4.02
C ALA A 110 7.90 -9.07 3.80
N ARG A 111 8.41 -7.88 3.50
CA ARG A 111 9.85 -7.68 3.21
C ARG A 111 10.75 -7.94 4.43
N SER A 112 10.25 -7.67 5.63
CA SER A 112 11.04 -7.79 6.87
C SER A 112 11.25 -9.24 7.31
N SER A 113 10.23 -10.09 7.18
CA SER A 113 10.27 -11.48 7.66
C SER A 113 10.27 -12.54 6.56
N GLY A 114 9.93 -12.17 5.32
CA GLY A 114 9.66 -13.13 4.25
C GLY A 114 8.33 -13.87 4.40
N ASN A 115 7.56 -13.62 5.46
CA ASN A 115 6.27 -14.28 5.70
C ASN A 115 5.24 -13.90 4.65
N LEU A 116 4.34 -14.83 4.37
CA LEU A 116 3.12 -14.53 3.65
C LEU A 116 2.13 -13.90 4.62
N VAL A 117 1.52 -12.80 4.18
CA VAL A 117 0.50 -12.09 4.93
C VAL A 117 -0.75 -12.02 4.08
N PHE A 118 -1.82 -12.64 4.57
CA PHE A 118 -3.15 -12.58 4.01
C PHE A 118 -4.00 -11.64 4.87
N ARG A 119 -4.59 -10.61 4.28
CA ARG A 119 -5.42 -9.61 4.97
C ARG A 119 -6.74 -9.42 4.27
N TRP A 120 -7.75 -9.03 5.05
CA TRP A 120 -9.06 -8.63 4.55
C TRP A 120 -9.55 -7.40 5.30
N SER A 121 -10.44 -6.65 4.66
CA SER A 121 -11.08 -5.46 5.23
C SER A 121 -12.33 -5.11 4.44
N GLY A 122 -13.27 -4.42 5.09
CA GLY A 122 -14.47 -3.90 4.43
C GLY A 122 -15.56 -4.95 4.24
N THR A 123 -15.64 -5.94 5.14
CA THR A 123 -16.67 -7.00 5.10
C THR A 123 -18.08 -6.50 5.44
N GLY A 124 -18.27 -5.21 5.70
CA GLY A 124 -19.59 -4.57 5.76
C GLY A 124 -20.48 -4.95 6.95
N ARG A 125 -20.04 -5.84 7.84
CA ARG A 125 -20.71 -6.18 9.09
C ARG A 125 -19.72 -6.62 10.17
N ASP A 126 -20.20 -6.63 11.42
CA ASP A 126 -19.48 -7.13 12.59
C ASP A 126 -19.51 -8.67 12.61
N TRP A 127 -18.32 -9.28 12.59
CA TRP A 127 -18.11 -10.71 12.72
C TRP A 127 -17.37 -11.03 14.02
N ASP A 128 -17.76 -12.09 14.73
CA ASP A 128 -17.06 -12.51 15.95
C ASP A 128 -15.65 -13.06 15.69
N PHE A 129 -15.48 -13.78 14.58
CA PHE A 129 -14.19 -14.32 14.15
C PHE A 129 -14.17 -14.59 12.64
N PHE A 130 -13.01 -15.00 12.13
CA PHE A 130 -12.86 -15.38 10.73
C PHE A 130 -12.28 -16.79 10.62
N ASN A 131 -12.74 -17.55 9.63
CA ASN A 131 -12.05 -18.75 9.20
C ASN A 131 -11.22 -18.42 7.97
N VAL A 132 -9.93 -18.72 8.02
CA VAL A 132 -9.03 -18.64 6.86
C VAL A 132 -8.75 -20.05 6.38
N ARG A 133 -8.91 -20.29 5.08
CA ARG A 133 -8.43 -21.49 4.41
C ARG A 133 -7.26 -21.15 3.51
N TRP A 134 -6.24 -22.00 3.53
CA TRP A 134 -5.12 -21.89 2.62
C TRP A 134 -4.65 -23.25 2.12
N SER A 135 -4.14 -23.28 0.89
CA SER A 135 -3.51 -24.47 0.32
C SER A 135 -2.19 -24.13 -0.36
N ARG A 136 -1.30 -25.11 -0.45
CA ARG A 136 -0.02 -25.03 -1.15
C ARG A 136 -0.07 -25.93 -2.38
N ASN A 137 0.29 -25.39 -3.55
CA ASN A 137 0.40 -26.12 -4.81
C ASN A 137 -0.84 -26.96 -5.18
N GLY A 138 -2.03 -26.50 -4.80
CA GLY A 138 -3.28 -27.23 -5.06
C GLY A 138 -3.52 -28.46 -4.17
N GLY A 139 -2.66 -28.69 -3.16
CA GLY A 139 -2.85 -29.74 -2.16
C GLY A 139 -4.01 -29.46 -1.19
N PRO A 140 -4.16 -30.30 -0.15
CA PRO A 140 -5.21 -30.15 0.85
C PRO A 140 -5.23 -28.76 1.49
N ALA A 141 -6.43 -28.25 1.76
CA ALA A 141 -6.60 -26.96 2.40
C ALA A 141 -6.52 -27.09 3.93
N THR A 142 -5.69 -26.26 4.55
CA THR A 142 -5.67 -26.05 6.00
C THR A 142 -6.67 -24.96 6.36
N GLN A 143 -7.49 -25.18 7.39
CA GLN A 143 -8.37 -24.17 7.94
C GLN A 143 -7.87 -23.73 9.32
N VAL A 144 -7.79 -22.42 9.53
CA VAL A 144 -7.44 -21.81 10.81
C VAL A 144 -8.52 -20.81 11.23
N LYS A 145 -8.85 -20.81 12.52
CA LYS A 145 -9.70 -19.79 13.13
C LYS A 145 -8.83 -18.59 13.51
N VAL A 146 -9.21 -17.40 13.08
CA VAL A 146 -8.45 -16.16 13.24
C VAL A 146 -9.29 -15.13 13.97
N THR A 147 -8.69 -14.45 14.93
CA THR A 147 -9.32 -13.33 15.61
C THR A 147 -9.41 -12.11 14.69
N ARG A 148 -10.44 -11.31 14.88
CA ARG A 148 -10.61 -10.05 14.16
C ARG A 148 -9.59 -9.01 14.61
N ILE A 149 -9.19 -8.12 13.71
CA ILE A 149 -8.45 -6.90 14.08
C ILE A 149 -9.45 -5.82 14.51
N ASP A 150 -10.51 -5.68 13.74
CA ASP A 150 -11.70 -4.89 14.02
C ASP A 150 -12.92 -5.67 13.49
N PRO A 151 -14.17 -5.27 13.80
CA PRO A 151 -15.37 -6.01 13.41
C PRO A 151 -15.46 -6.44 11.93
N TRP A 152 -14.81 -5.70 11.02
CA TRP A 152 -14.91 -5.92 9.57
C TRP A 152 -13.55 -6.21 8.90
N SER A 153 -12.52 -6.55 9.67
CA SER A 153 -11.16 -6.78 9.16
C SER A 153 -10.35 -7.80 9.96
N GLY A 154 -9.30 -8.31 9.32
CA GLY A 154 -8.38 -9.24 9.96
C GLY A 154 -7.14 -9.53 9.11
N ALA A 155 -6.24 -10.30 9.71
CA ALA A 155 -5.01 -10.74 9.05
C ALA A 155 -4.59 -12.12 9.55
N TYR A 156 -3.99 -12.90 8.66
CA TYR A 156 -3.31 -14.15 8.94
C TYR A 156 -1.90 -14.08 8.34
N SER A 157 -0.90 -14.54 9.10
CA SER A 157 0.48 -14.60 8.62
C SER A 157 1.07 -15.98 8.86
N MET A 158 1.86 -16.45 7.90
CA MET A 158 2.56 -17.72 7.98
C MET A 158 3.93 -17.62 7.31
N ALA A 159 4.87 -18.43 7.77
CA ALA A 159 6.10 -18.66 7.01
C ALA A 159 5.74 -19.33 5.67
N PRO A 160 6.48 -19.08 4.58
CA PRO A 160 6.27 -19.77 3.30
C PRO A 160 6.73 -21.24 3.37
N HIS A 161 7.55 -21.61 4.35
CA HIS A 161 8.04 -22.97 4.55
C HIS A 161 7.18 -23.74 5.57
N VAL A 162 5.90 -23.98 5.28
CA VAL A 162 5.03 -24.73 6.19
C VAL A 162 4.68 -26.09 5.57
N ARG A 163 4.98 -27.18 6.28
CA ARG A 163 4.31 -28.49 6.14
C ARG A 163 3.71 -28.85 7.50
N ASP A 164 2.44 -29.24 7.53
CA ASP A 164 1.75 -29.72 8.75
C ASP A 164 1.81 -28.77 9.95
N GLY A 165 1.82 -27.45 9.71
CA GLY A 165 1.93 -26.44 10.78
C GLY A 165 3.34 -26.29 11.38
N VAL A 166 4.32 -27.05 10.88
CA VAL A 166 5.72 -27.00 11.29
C VAL A 166 6.58 -26.45 10.16
N GLY A 167 7.51 -25.55 10.52
CA GLY A 167 8.45 -24.94 9.58
C GLY A 167 9.35 -25.99 8.94
N THR A 168 9.15 -26.37 7.68
CA THR A 168 10.08 -27.25 6.96
C THR A 168 10.43 -26.69 5.58
N SER A 169 11.72 -26.39 5.39
CA SER A 169 12.29 -26.08 4.10
C SER A 169 12.36 -27.35 3.26
N THR A 170 11.32 -27.65 2.48
CA THR A 170 11.43 -28.74 1.50
C THR A 170 12.20 -28.23 0.28
N ASN A 171 13.44 -28.69 0.13
CA ASN A 171 14.32 -28.50 -1.03
C ASN A 171 13.68 -29.12 -2.29
N GLY A 172 12.79 -28.42 -3.01
CA GLY A 172 12.24 -28.97 -4.26
C GLY A 172 11.23 -28.14 -5.03
N ASP A 173 10.43 -27.29 -4.38
CA ASP A 173 9.57 -26.33 -5.10
C ASP A 173 10.28 -24.97 -5.14
N SER A 174 10.90 -24.63 -6.26
CA SER A 174 11.63 -23.34 -6.35
C SER A 174 10.71 -22.13 -6.11
N HIS A 175 9.39 -22.27 -6.30
CA HIS A 175 8.40 -21.19 -6.20
C HIS A 175 6.99 -21.73 -5.86
N PRO A 176 6.70 -22.16 -4.62
CA PRO A 176 5.37 -22.63 -4.26
C PRO A 176 4.29 -21.57 -4.44
N LYS A 177 3.13 -22.02 -4.93
CA LYS A 177 1.91 -21.20 -5.03
C LYS A 177 1.02 -21.46 -3.82
N PHE A 178 0.63 -20.38 -3.15
CA PHE A 178 -0.33 -20.40 -2.07
C PHE A 178 -1.64 -19.77 -2.51
N VAL A 179 -2.75 -20.38 -2.12
CA VAL A 179 -4.10 -19.86 -2.31
C VAL A 179 -4.70 -19.60 -0.94
N PHE A 180 -5.37 -18.46 -0.77
CA PHE A 180 -6.02 -18.04 0.46
C PHE A 180 -7.46 -17.63 0.19
N ILE A 181 -8.34 -17.91 1.15
CA ILE A 181 -9.75 -17.52 1.14
C ILE A 181 -10.22 -17.33 2.58
N VAL A 182 -11.17 -16.41 2.79
CA VAL A 182 -11.70 -16.08 4.13
C VAL A 182 -13.22 -16.08 4.12
N GLN A 183 -13.82 -16.44 5.25
CA GLN A 183 -15.22 -16.16 5.58
C GLN A 183 -15.30 -15.55 6.98
N GLY A 184 -16.28 -14.69 7.21
CA GLY A 184 -16.64 -14.23 8.56
C GLY A 184 -17.61 -15.22 9.21
N CYS A 185 -17.54 -15.33 10.54
CA CYS A 185 -18.44 -16.16 11.32
C CYS A 185 -18.83 -15.49 12.65
N ASP A 186 -20.06 -15.73 13.05
CA ASP A 186 -20.62 -15.36 14.35
C ASP A 186 -20.64 -16.58 15.27
N ARG A 187 -20.33 -16.38 16.55
CA ARG A 187 -20.37 -17.44 17.56
C ARG A 187 -21.82 -17.72 17.90
N GLY A 188 -22.24 -18.98 17.74
CA GLY A 188 -23.47 -19.48 18.33
C GLY A 188 -23.18 -20.46 19.47
N THR A 189 -24.22 -20.74 20.26
CA THR A 189 -24.15 -21.59 21.45
C THR A 189 -23.77 -23.05 21.14
N PHE A 190 -24.21 -23.57 20.00
CA PHE A 190 -24.00 -24.98 19.61
C PHE A 190 -23.28 -25.15 18.26
N SER A 191 -23.29 -24.12 17.43
CA SER A 191 -22.55 -24.05 16.16
C SER A 191 -22.28 -22.58 15.81
N SER A 192 -21.28 -22.31 14.97
CA SER A 192 -21.05 -20.97 14.43
C SER A 192 -21.86 -20.77 13.16
N ASP A 193 -22.43 -19.59 12.98
CA ASP A 193 -23.04 -19.18 11.71
C ASP A 193 -22.00 -18.44 10.87
N CYS A 194 -21.81 -18.87 9.63
CA CYS A 194 -20.73 -18.37 8.79
C CYS A 194 -21.27 -17.87 7.46
N GLY A 195 -20.79 -16.68 7.07
CA GLY A 195 -21.09 -16.12 5.77
C GLY A 195 -20.41 -16.84 4.61
N PRO A 196 -20.64 -16.38 3.37
CA PRO A 196 -20.00 -16.93 2.20
C PRO A 196 -18.49 -16.70 2.23
N TRP A 197 -17.77 -17.57 1.52
CA TRP A 197 -16.34 -17.40 1.29
C TRP A 197 -16.04 -16.26 0.31
N SER A 198 -14.88 -15.63 0.50
CA SER A 198 -14.34 -14.62 -0.41
C SER A 198 -14.00 -15.21 -1.77
N ILE A 199 -13.76 -14.37 -2.76
CA ILE A 199 -13.02 -14.80 -3.94
C ILE A 199 -11.61 -15.22 -3.50
N PRO A 200 -11.06 -16.36 -3.95
CA PRO A 200 -9.72 -16.78 -3.61
C PRO A 200 -8.66 -15.80 -4.13
N THR A 201 -7.66 -15.50 -3.29
CA THR A 201 -6.45 -14.80 -3.70
C THR A 201 -5.26 -15.73 -3.66
N SER A 202 -4.19 -15.42 -4.40
CA SER A 202 -3.01 -16.28 -4.45
C SER A 202 -1.72 -15.49 -4.64
N ILE A 203 -0.62 -16.10 -4.19
CA ILE A 203 0.74 -15.62 -4.37
C ILE A 203 1.65 -16.79 -4.71
N THR A 204 2.62 -16.54 -5.60
CA THR A 204 3.73 -17.45 -5.85
C THR A 204 4.94 -16.84 -5.17
N THR A 205 5.58 -17.57 -4.26
CA THR A 205 6.76 -17.05 -3.56
C THR A 205 7.91 -16.90 -4.54
N ARG A 206 8.76 -15.88 -4.33
CA ARG A 206 10.03 -15.75 -5.04
C ARG A 206 11.14 -16.43 -4.24
N GLN A 207 12.24 -16.80 -4.91
CA GLN A 207 13.47 -17.24 -4.25
C GLN A 207 14.02 -16.13 -3.34
#